data_AF-A0A356G2X8-F1
#
_entry.id   AF-A0A356G2X8-F1
#
_cell.length_a   1.000
_cell.length_b   1.000
_cell.length_c   1.000
_cell.angle_alpha   90.00
_cell.angle_beta   90.00
_cell.angle_gamma   90.00
#
_symmetry.space_group_name_H-M   'P 1'
#
loop_
_entity.id
_entity.type
_entity.pdbx_description
1 polymer ?
#
loop_
_entity_poly.entity_id
_entity_poly.type
_entity_poly.pdbx_seq_one_letter_code
_entity_poly.pdbx_strand_id
1 'polypeptide(L)'
;MGMHWNAGGDVVTAAVVPYSHMDEEDSGLFYDTMNALLVYANRRLRVVREDELRERPGAPHMLYEHGGQVAEALWRHRSLVDDFVLENPAGLDEEHLACARPWRHALRDTFTCVGANADAAAYMNRDAVFVVGAMQDDADAHVHAIPSLMLLTLLPFKGGIVTDGKTLHISQSPASWAVPLMAQRARELAGSRLVSTAGQLLDYVRRTEGGGSRVNRRIQRAVDRGFADGTLL
;
A
#
# COMPACT_ATOMS: atom_id res chain seq x y z
N MET A 1 -21.18 23.03 -12.74
CA MET A 1 -21.83 21.87 -12.10
C MET A 1 -20.97 20.66 -12.39
N GLY A 2 -19.99 20.39 -11.52
CA GLY A 2 -18.93 19.42 -11.76
C GLY A 2 -19.50 18.01 -11.68
N MET A 3 -19.50 17.31 -12.81
CA MET A 3 -19.86 15.90 -12.91
C MET A 3 -18.80 15.11 -12.13
N HIS A 4 -19.11 14.73 -10.89
CA HIS A 4 -18.29 13.83 -10.08
C HIS A 4 -18.17 12.50 -10.84
N TRP A 5 -17.00 12.28 -11.44
CA TRP A 5 -16.72 11.09 -12.22
C TRP A 5 -16.16 10.00 -11.28
N ASN A 6 -16.85 8.85 -11.20
CA ASN A 6 -16.41 7.62 -10.52
C ASN A 6 -16.31 6.46 -11.53
N ALA A 7 -15.43 6.57 -12.54
CA ALA A 7 -15.29 5.57 -13.62
C ALA A 7 -15.00 4.15 -13.10
N GLY A 8 -14.25 4.06 -12.00
CA GLY A 8 -13.92 2.82 -11.32
C GLY A 8 -14.91 2.46 -10.21
N GLY A 9 -15.96 3.26 -9.97
CA GLY A 9 -16.99 2.94 -8.99
C GLY A 9 -17.69 1.63 -9.32
N ASP A 10 -17.97 1.41 -10.61
CA ASP A 10 -18.50 0.14 -11.10
C ASP A 10 -17.50 -1.02 -10.89
N VAL A 11 -16.19 -0.74 -10.99
CA VAL A 11 -15.14 -1.75 -10.77
C VAL A 11 -15.04 -2.11 -9.29
N VAL A 12 -15.08 -1.12 -8.39
CA VAL A 12 -15.11 -1.34 -6.94
C VAL A 12 -16.37 -2.10 -6.55
N THR A 13 -17.53 -1.72 -7.10
CA THR A 13 -18.83 -2.34 -6.78
C THR A 13 -18.95 -3.78 -7.29
N ALA A 14 -18.34 -4.10 -8.44
CA ALA A 14 -18.43 -5.43 -9.05
C ALA A 14 -17.36 -6.41 -8.56
N ALA A 15 -16.28 -5.94 -7.92
CA ALA A 15 -15.19 -6.79 -7.48
C ALA A 15 -15.52 -7.50 -6.17
N VAL A 16 -15.01 -8.72 -6.03
CA VAL A 16 -14.96 -9.39 -4.73
C VAL A 16 -13.87 -8.73 -3.91
N VAL A 17 -14.22 -8.21 -2.74
CA VAL A 17 -13.29 -7.63 -1.77
C VAL A 17 -13.29 -8.54 -0.53
N PRO A 18 -12.36 -9.52 -0.43
CA PRO A 18 -12.38 -10.51 0.66
C PRO A 18 -12.10 -9.91 2.03
N TYR A 19 -11.55 -8.71 2.06
CA TYR A 19 -11.20 -8.00 3.28
C TYR A 19 -11.44 -6.51 3.08
N SER A 20 -12.27 -5.93 3.95
CA SER A 20 -12.61 -4.51 3.97
C SER A 20 -12.90 -4.13 5.42
N HIS A 21 -12.27 -3.05 5.89
CA HIS A 21 -12.33 -2.54 7.27
C HIS A 21 -11.64 -3.44 8.28
N MET A 22 -10.66 -2.85 8.98
CA MET A 22 -10.00 -3.47 10.13
C MET A 22 -10.82 -3.18 11.38
N ASP A 23 -11.33 -4.23 12.01
CA ASP A 23 -11.80 -4.11 13.39
C ASP A 23 -10.60 -3.94 14.35
N GLU A 24 -10.88 -3.92 15.66
CA GLU A 24 -9.86 -3.70 16.68
C GLU A 24 -8.83 -4.85 16.74
N GLU A 25 -9.29 -6.09 16.58
CA GLU A 25 -8.44 -7.28 16.59
C GLU A 25 -7.52 -7.29 15.35
N ASP A 26 -8.09 -7.01 14.19
CA ASP A 26 -7.36 -6.93 12.93
C ASP A 26 -6.37 -5.76 12.90
N SER A 27 -6.77 -4.63 13.47
CA SER A 27 -5.88 -3.48 13.65
C SER A 27 -4.69 -3.85 14.54
N GLY A 28 -4.94 -4.50 15.69
CA GLY A 28 -3.87 -5.00 16.55
C GLY A 28 -2.92 -5.92 15.80
N LEU A 29 -3.46 -6.97 15.18
CA LEU A 29 -2.67 -7.93 14.41
C LEU A 29 -1.83 -7.26 13.31
N PHE A 30 -2.43 -6.38 12.51
CA PHE A 30 -1.73 -5.73 11.41
C PHE A 30 -0.65 -4.77 11.90
N TYR A 31 -1.01 -3.83 12.78
CA TYR A 31 -0.11 -2.75 13.18
C TYR A 31 0.96 -3.22 14.16
N ASP A 32 0.68 -4.14 15.07
CA ASP A 32 1.70 -4.70 15.96
C ASP A 32 2.75 -5.47 15.14
N THR A 33 2.29 -6.26 14.16
CA THR A 33 3.18 -6.96 13.21
C THR A 33 4.01 -5.97 12.37
N MET A 34 3.36 -4.96 11.77
CA MET A 34 4.02 -3.95 10.95
C MET A 34 5.04 -3.15 11.75
N ASN A 35 4.68 -2.70 12.95
CA ASN A 35 5.55 -1.92 13.83
C ASN A 35 6.78 -2.74 14.24
N ALA A 36 6.61 -4.00 14.65
CA ALA A 36 7.72 -4.88 14.97
C ALA A 36 8.66 -5.09 13.77
N LEU A 37 8.09 -5.25 12.57
CA LEU A 37 8.86 -5.38 11.32
C LEU A 37 9.62 -4.09 10.99
N LEU A 38 9.02 -2.90 11.19
CA LEU A 38 9.68 -1.62 10.96
C LEU A 38 10.83 -1.38 11.95
N VAL A 39 10.64 -1.69 13.24
CA VAL A 39 11.71 -1.62 14.24
C VAL A 39 12.86 -2.55 13.83
N TYR A 40 12.55 -3.78 13.42
CA TYR A 40 13.55 -4.72 12.93
C TYR A 40 14.31 -4.18 11.69
N ALA A 41 13.56 -3.70 10.70
CA ALA A 41 14.12 -3.14 9.48
C ALA A 41 15.02 -1.93 9.78
N ASN A 42 14.62 -1.04 10.69
CA ASN A 42 15.43 0.11 11.06
C ASN A 42 16.71 -0.31 11.79
N ARG A 43 16.68 -1.32 12.66
CA ARG A 43 17.90 -1.87 13.30
C ARG A 43 18.88 -2.42 12.26
N ARG A 44 18.37 -3.09 11.23
CA ARG A 44 19.19 -3.69 10.15
C ARG A 44 19.74 -2.65 9.17
N LEU A 45 18.91 -1.67 8.79
CA LEU A 45 19.22 -0.71 7.73
C LEU A 45 19.74 0.64 8.24
N ARG A 46 19.55 0.94 9.53
CA ARG A 46 19.93 2.21 10.20
C ARG A 46 19.41 3.43 9.46
N VAL A 47 18.12 3.41 9.11
CA VAL A 47 17.48 4.45 8.30
C VAL A 47 17.37 5.76 9.08
N VAL A 48 16.96 5.65 10.35
CA VAL A 48 16.92 6.75 11.32
C VAL A 48 17.51 6.29 12.66
N ARG A 49 17.80 7.22 13.57
CA ARG A 49 18.27 6.83 14.91
C ARG A 49 17.17 6.06 15.63
N GLU A 50 17.53 5.08 16.45
CA GLU A 50 16.53 4.25 17.14
C GLU A 50 15.61 5.07 18.04
N ASP A 51 16.12 6.16 18.61
CA ASP A 51 15.37 7.10 19.43
C ASP A 51 14.48 8.05 18.61
N GLU A 52 14.55 8.05 17.28
CA GLU A 52 13.69 8.84 16.39
C GLU A 52 12.53 8.02 15.83
N LEU A 53 12.70 6.70 15.73
CA LEU A 53 11.59 5.81 15.41
C LEU A 53 10.77 5.61 16.69
N ARG A 54 9.76 6.47 16.91
CA ARG A 54 8.84 6.38 18.07
C ARG A 54 7.37 6.40 17.67
N GLU A 55 6.53 5.74 18.44
CA GLU A 55 5.07 5.82 18.29
C GLU A 55 4.59 7.28 18.36
N ARG A 56 3.62 7.62 17.50
CA ARG A 56 3.03 8.97 17.52
C ARG A 56 2.14 9.13 18.75
N PRO A 57 2.28 10.21 19.54
CA PRO A 57 1.41 10.45 20.68
C PRO A 57 -0.07 10.53 20.25
N GLY A 58 -0.94 9.76 20.92
CA GLY A 58 -2.40 9.82 20.72
C GLY A 58 -2.96 8.98 19.57
N ALA A 59 -2.14 8.20 18.87
CA ALA A 59 -2.59 7.30 17.80
C ALA A 59 -1.91 5.92 17.95
N PRO A 60 -2.39 5.05 18.87
CA PRO A 60 -1.66 3.86 19.32
C PRO A 60 -1.40 2.83 18.21
N HIS A 61 -2.18 2.86 17.13
CA HIS A 61 -2.02 1.94 16.00
C HIS A 61 -1.34 2.57 14.78
N MET A 62 -1.08 3.89 14.77
CA MET A 62 -0.50 4.54 13.59
C MET A 62 1.03 4.54 13.62
N LEU A 63 1.60 4.38 12.42
CA LEU A 63 3.03 4.31 12.16
C LEU A 63 3.83 5.34 12.96
N TYR A 64 4.95 4.86 13.48
CA TYR A 64 5.96 5.62 14.19
C TYR A 64 6.30 6.94 13.44
N GLU A 65 6.70 8.01 14.16
CA GLU A 65 7.47 9.10 13.57
C GLU A 65 8.63 8.50 12.75
N HIS A 66 8.84 9.00 11.53
CA HIS A 66 9.76 8.42 10.53
C HIS A 66 9.43 6.99 10.03
N GLY A 67 8.33 6.37 10.47
CA GLY A 67 7.90 5.04 10.03
C GLY A 67 7.73 4.93 8.52
N GLY A 68 7.27 6.01 7.86
CA GLY A 68 7.18 6.04 6.40
C GLY A 68 8.53 5.97 5.68
N GLN A 69 9.58 6.56 6.26
CA GLN A 69 10.94 6.50 5.72
C GLN A 69 11.53 5.09 5.88
N VAL A 70 11.26 4.44 7.02
CA VAL A 70 11.67 3.06 7.29
C VAL A 70 10.94 2.08 6.39
N ALA A 71 9.62 2.22 6.22
CA ALA A 71 8.81 1.39 5.32
C ALA A 71 9.34 1.46 3.88
N GLU A 72 9.68 2.65 3.40
CA GLU A 72 10.28 2.83 2.08
C GLU A 72 11.63 2.13 1.92
N ALA A 73 12.45 2.11 2.97
CA ALA A 73 13.69 1.34 2.96
C ALA A 73 13.44 -0.17 3.03
N LEU A 74 12.49 -0.62 3.85
CA LEU A 74 12.07 -2.01 4.00
C LEU A 74 11.61 -2.61 2.67
N TRP A 75 10.72 -1.95 1.93
CA TRP A 75 10.17 -2.53 0.69
C TRP A 75 11.20 -2.60 -0.45
N ARG A 76 12.31 -1.85 -0.34
CA ARG A 76 13.48 -2.02 -1.22
C ARG A 76 14.36 -3.21 -0.81
N HIS A 77 14.28 -3.64 0.45
CA HIS A 77 15.02 -4.76 1.03
C HIS A 77 14.05 -5.83 1.58
N ARG A 78 13.00 -6.17 0.81
CA ARG A 78 11.90 -7.04 1.26
C ARG A 78 12.30 -8.43 1.73
N SER A 79 13.52 -8.90 1.42
CA SER A 79 14.08 -10.13 1.99
C SER A 79 14.18 -10.06 3.53
N LEU A 80 14.25 -8.86 4.10
CA LEU A 80 14.19 -8.66 5.55
C LEU A 80 12.89 -9.16 6.18
N VAL A 81 11.81 -9.32 5.41
CA VAL A 81 10.58 -9.94 5.92
C VAL A 81 10.80 -11.41 6.24
N ASP A 82 11.55 -12.14 5.39
CA ASP A 82 11.90 -13.54 5.65
C ASP A 82 12.82 -13.65 6.87
N ASP A 83 13.84 -12.77 6.96
CA ASP A 83 14.75 -12.73 8.10
C ASP A 83 14.02 -12.40 9.41
N PHE A 84 13.10 -11.43 9.38
CA PHE A 84 12.26 -11.06 10.52
C PHE A 84 11.40 -12.23 11.02
N VAL A 85 10.74 -12.93 10.10
CA VAL A 85 9.90 -14.09 10.44
C VAL A 85 10.74 -15.24 11.00
N LEU A 86 11.92 -15.47 10.45
CA LEU A 86 12.81 -16.55 10.88
C LEU A 86 13.43 -16.28 12.25
N GLU A 87 13.91 -15.06 12.47
CA GLU A 87 14.59 -14.69 13.71
C GLU A 87 13.61 -14.36 14.85
N ASN A 88 12.39 -13.91 14.52
CA ASN A 88 11.35 -13.47 15.43
C ASN A 88 11.88 -12.67 16.65
N PRO A 89 12.61 -11.56 16.43
CA PRO A 89 13.28 -10.84 17.52
C PRO A 89 12.32 -10.13 18.47
N ALA A 90 11.05 -9.97 18.08
CA ALA A 90 9.98 -9.41 18.90
C ALA A 90 9.21 -10.47 19.70
N GLY A 91 9.49 -11.77 19.51
CA GLY A 91 8.81 -12.85 20.23
C GLY A 91 7.32 -12.94 19.89
N LEU A 92 6.93 -12.59 18.66
CA LEU A 92 5.56 -12.64 18.18
C LEU A 92 5.05 -14.09 18.09
N ASP A 93 3.75 -14.28 18.26
CA ASP A 93 3.11 -15.58 18.06
C ASP A 93 2.99 -15.95 16.57
N GLU A 94 2.54 -17.18 16.30
CA GLU A 94 2.44 -17.67 14.92
C GLU A 94 1.38 -16.90 14.10
N GLU A 95 0.37 -16.29 14.73
CA GLU A 95 -0.64 -15.53 13.99
C GLU A 95 -0.03 -14.28 13.36
N HIS A 96 0.76 -13.53 14.12
CA HIS A 96 1.53 -12.39 13.65
C HIS A 96 2.59 -12.78 12.62
N LEU A 97 3.30 -13.89 12.86
CA LEU A 97 4.30 -14.38 11.89
C LEU A 97 3.63 -14.82 10.57
N ALA A 98 2.48 -15.50 10.63
CA ALA A 98 1.70 -15.87 9.46
C ALA A 98 1.17 -14.65 8.71
N CYS A 99 0.80 -13.59 9.43
CA CYS A 99 0.44 -12.28 8.87
C CYS A 99 1.61 -11.64 8.09
N ALA A 100 2.83 -11.64 8.67
CA ALA A 100 4.02 -11.04 8.06
C ALA A 100 4.58 -11.83 6.84
N ARG A 101 4.60 -13.16 6.92
CA ARG A 101 5.20 -14.06 5.90
C ARG A 101 4.92 -13.66 4.45
N PRO A 102 3.66 -13.41 4.03
CA PRO A 102 3.37 -13.09 2.64
C PRO A 102 3.80 -11.68 2.22
N TRP A 103 4.13 -10.77 3.15
CA TRP A 103 4.55 -9.40 2.84
C TRP A 103 5.92 -9.31 2.17
N ARG A 104 6.71 -10.39 2.14
CA ARG A 104 7.91 -10.49 1.28
C ARG A 104 7.57 -10.31 -0.22
N HIS A 105 6.30 -10.49 -0.59
CA HIS A 105 5.75 -10.28 -1.93
C HIS A 105 4.97 -8.97 -2.05
N ALA A 106 5.24 -7.99 -1.17
CA ALA A 106 4.66 -6.66 -1.27
C ALA A 106 4.84 -6.05 -2.67
N LEU A 107 3.78 -5.47 -3.23
CA LEU A 107 3.83 -4.76 -4.51
C LEU A 107 3.94 -3.26 -4.26
N ARG A 108 5.13 -2.71 -4.48
CA ARG A 108 5.38 -1.27 -4.45
C ARG A 108 5.43 -0.71 -5.88
N ASP A 109 4.45 0.10 -6.24
CA ASP A 109 4.33 0.67 -7.58
C ASP A 109 3.63 2.04 -7.53
N THR A 110 3.61 2.71 -8.68
CA THR A 110 2.77 3.87 -8.91
C THR A 110 1.43 3.47 -9.48
N PHE A 111 0.37 3.99 -8.88
CA PHE A 111 -1.00 3.66 -9.23
C PHE A 111 -1.80 4.93 -9.51
N THR A 112 -2.73 4.83 -10.45
CA THR A 112 -3.80 5.80 -10.60
C THR A 112 -5.00 5.30 -9.80
N CYS A 113 -5.46 6.04 -8.79
CA CYS A 113 -6.77 5.78 -8.19
C CYS A 113 -7.84 6.05 -9.26
N VAL A 114 -8.68 5.07 -9.56
CA VAL A 114 -9.70 5.16 -10.62
C VAL A 114 -11.13 5.04 -10.11
N GLY A 115 -11.30 4.63 -8.85
CA GLY A 115 -12.57 4.54 -8.14
C GLY A 115 -12.33 4.28 -6.66
N ALA A 116 -13.23 4.73 -5.80
CA ALA A 116 -13.20 4.43 -4.37
C ALA A 116 -14.62 4.55 -3.79
N ASN A 117 -14.85 3.85 -2.69
CA ASN A 117 -15.95 4.02 -1.75
C ASN A 117 -15.42 3.76 -0.33
N ALA A 118 -16.30 3.74 0.68
CA ALA A 118 -15.90 3.51 2.06
C ALA A 118 -15.16 2.17 2.27
N ASP A 119 -15.57 1.11 1.56
CA ASP A 119 -15.07 -0.25 1.79
C ASP A 119 -13.77 -0.57 1.04
N ALA A 120 -13.56 0.05 -0.13
CA ALA A 120 -12.43 -0.26 -1.00
C ALA A 120 -12.11 0.84 -2.03
N ALA A 121 -10.87 0.80 -2.53
CA ALA A 121 -10.39 1.63 -3.62
C ALA A 121 -9.81 0.79 -4.77
N ALA A 122 -10.09 1.22 -5.99
CA ALA A 122 -9.55 0.67 -7.22
C ALA A 122 -8.34 1.48 -7.69
N TYR A 123 -7.19 0.81 -7.77
CA TYR A 123 -5.91 1.37 -8.16
C TYR A 123 -5.43 0.71 -9.45
N MET A 124 -5.21 1.48 -10.50
CA MET A 124 -4.73 1.00 -11.79
C MET A 124 -3.23 1.28 -11.93
N ASN A 125 -2.43 0.25 -12.23
CA ASN A 125 -1.08 0.46 -12.77
C ASN A 125 -1.06 0.18 -14.29
N ARG A 126 0.12 0.01 -14.88
CA ARG A 126 0.25 -0.23 -16.33
C ARG A 126 -0.46 -1.52 -16.80
N ASP A 127 -0.51 -2.54 -15.94
CA ASP A 127 -0.78 -3.92 -16.33
C ASP A 127 -2.11 -4.46 -15.78
N ALA A 128 -2.61 -3.90 -14.68
CA ALA A 128 -3.76 -4.43 -13.94
C ALA A 128 -4.51 -3.34 -13.16
N VAL A 129 -5.73 -3.68 -12.76
CA VAL A 129 -6.50 -2.93 -11.75
C VAL A 129 -6.53 -3.75 -10.47
N PHE A 130 -6.21 -3.10 -9.35
CA PHE A 130 -6.15 -3.67 -8.02
C PHE A 130 -7.31 -3.12 -7.21
N VAL A 131 -8.07 -3.99 -6.54
CA VAL A 131 -9.09 -3.56 -5.59
C VAL A 131 -8.57 -3.83 -4.19
N VAL A 132 -8.44 -2.77 -3.42
CA VAL A 132 -7.74 -2.73 -2.14
C VAL A 132 -8.74 -2.30 -1.08
N GLY A 133 -8.87 -3.10 -0.02
CA GLY A 133 -9.82 -2.86 1.06
C GLY A 133 -9.40 -1.70 1.96
N ALA A 134 -10.39 -1.11 2.63
CA ALA A 134 -10.19 -0.15 3.70
C ALA A 134 -9.38 -0.76 4.87
N MET A 135 -8.68 0.10 5.59
CA MET A 135 -7.92 -0.26 6.80
C MET A 135 -8.70 0.23 8.02
N GLN A 136 -8.15 1.15 8.83
CA GLN A 136 -8.87 1.75 9.96
C GLN A 136 -9.87 2.82 9.53
N ASP A 137 -9.46 3.66 8.59
CA ASP A 137 -10.36 4.62 7.96
C ASP A 137 -10.90 4.06 6.63
N ASP A 138 -12.03 4.62 6.24
CA ASP A 138 -12.66 4.41 4.94
C ASP A 138 -11.64 4.55 3.79
N ALA A 139 -11.75 3.68 2.78
CA ALA A 139 -10.79 3.65 1.68
C ALA A 139 -10.81 4.96 0.85
N ASP A 140 -11.96 5.63 0.75
CA ASP A 140 -12.10 6.90 0.05
C ASP A 140 -11.68 8.13 0.86
N ALA A 141 -11.52 8.02 2.19
CA ALA A 141 -11.06 9.12 3.05
C ALA A 141 -9.68 9.64 2.64
N HIS A 142 -8.85 8.76 2.07
CA HIS A 142 -7.49 9.06 1.61
C HIS A 142 -7.43 9.48 0.15
N VAL A 143 -8.56 9.56 -0.56
CA VAL A 143 -8.62 9.84 -2.00
C VAL A 143 -9.04 11.30 -2.24
N HIS A 144 -8.05 12.18 -2.42
CA HIS A 144 -8.33 13.60 -2.67
C HIS A 144 -9.07 13.88 -3.98
N ALA A 145 -8.85 13.05 -5.01
CA ALA A 145 -9.48 13.18 -6.31
C ALA A 145 -9.39 11.87 -7.09
N ILE A 146 -10.34 11.69 -8.02
CA ILE A 146 -10.38 10.56 -8.94
C ILE A 146 -10.49 11.11 -10.37
N PRO A 147 -9.58 10.76 -11.29
CA PRO A 147 -8.34 10.02 -11.03
C PRO A 147 -7.26 10.84 -10.30
N SER A 148 -6.38 10.17 -9.53
CA SER A 148 -5.17 10.76 -8.94
C SER A 148 -4.00 9.78 -8.97
N LEU A 149 -2.76 10.28 -9.03
CA LEU A 149 -1.55 9.46 -9.09
C LEU A 149 -0.94 9.31 -7.69
N MET A 150 -0.69 8.07 -7.30
CA MET A 150 -0.27 7.69 -5.96
C MET A 150 0.90 6.70 -6.04
N LEU A 151 1.75 6.70 -5.02
CA LEU A 151 2.71 5.64 -4.76
C LEU A 151 2.23 4.88 -3.52
N LEU A 152 2.00 3.59 -3.71
CA LEU A 152 1.47 2.69 -2.70
C LEU A 152 2.34 1.43 -2.61
N THR A 153 2.31 0.81 -1.44
CA THR A 153 2.73 -0.57 -1.25
C THR A 153 1.50 -1.41 -0.95
N LEU A 154 1.21 -2.42 -1.77
CA LEU A 154 0.08 -3.32 -1.58
C LEU A 154 0.54 -4.61 -0.89
N LEU A 155 -0.16 -4.99 0.16
CA LEU A 155 0.13 -6.14 1.01
C LEU A 155 -1.04 -7.13 1.00
N PRO A 156 -0.77 -8.44 0.96
CA PRO A 156 -1.79 -9.46 1.23
C PRO A 156 -2.16 -9.45 2.73
N PHE A 157 -3.45 -9.43 3.03
CA PHE A 157 -3.97 -9.51 4.41
C PHE A 157 -5.34 -10.20 4.44
N LYS A 158 -5.50 -11.20 5.30
CA LYS A 158 -6.74 -11.99 5.49
C LYS A 158 -7.51 -12.31 4.18
N GLY A 159 -6.77 -12.73 3.14
CA GLY A 159 -7.33 -13.09 1.83
C GLY A 159 -7.60 -11.92 0.88
N GLY A 160 -7.62 -10.68 1.37
CA GLY A 160 -7.72 -9.45 0.58
C GLY A 160 -6.37 -8.75 0.37
N ILE A 161 -6.45 -7.47 0.03
CA ILE A 161 -5.29 -6.60 -0.23
C ILE A 161 -5.49 -5.30 0.55
N VAL A 162 -4.47 -4.87 1.28
CA VAL A 162 -4.42 -3.61 2.04
C VAL A 162 -3.18 -2.82 1.66
N THR A 163 -3.05 -1.58 2.12
CA THR A 163 -1.79 -0.82 2.00
C THR A 163 -0.85 -1.13 3.17
N ASP A 164 0.40 -0.65 3.12
CA ASP A 164 1.34 -0.71 4.25
C ASP A 164 1.05 0.33 5.35
N GLY A 165 -0.12 0.99 5.31
CA GLY A 165 -0.46 2.10 6.17
C GLY A 165 0.12 3.45 5.70
N LYS A 166 0.76 3.48 4.52
CA LYS A 166 1.30 4.71 3.93
C LYS A 166 0.80 4.94 2.50
N THR A 167 0.33 6.17 2.29
CA THR A 167 -0.10 6.65 0.98
C THR A 167 0.67 7.90 0.59
N LEU A 168 1.32 7.91 -0.58
CA LEU A 168 1.99 9.10 -1.11
C LEU A 168 1.27 9.60 -2.36
N HIS A 169 0.72 10.81 -2.29
CA HIS A 169 0.11 11.47 -3.46
C HIS A 169 1.21 12.12 -4.32
N ILE A 170 1.38 11.63 -5.54
CA ILE A 170 2.34 12.19 -6.51
C ILE A 170 1.69 13.32 -7.31
N SER A 171 0.41 13.16 -7.67
CA SER A 171 -0.36 14.18 -8.39
C SER A 171 -1.82 14.08 -8.03
N GLN A 172 -2.41 15.20 -7.58
CA GLN A 172 -3.81 15.25 -7.17
C GLN A 172 -4.77 15.28 -8.38
N SER A 173 -4.38 15.86 -9.52
CA SER A 173 -5.23 15.87 -10.71
C SER A 173 -4.43 15.67 -11.99
N PRO A 174 -4.82 14.74 -12.87
CA PRO A 174 -4.22 14.64 -14.19
C PRO A 174 -4.76 15.73 -15.12
N ALA A 175 -4.08 15.91 -16.26
CA ALA A 175 -4.57 16.80 -17.31
C ALA A 175 -5.96 16.33 -17.79
N SER A 176 -6.90 17.26 -17.96
CA SER A 176 -8.31 16.94 -18.25
C SER A 176 -8.51 16.07 -19.50
N TRP A 177 -7.64 16.23 -20.52
CA TRP A 177 -7.68 15.41 -21.74
C TRP A 177 -7.31 13.94 -21.51
N ALA A 178 -6.55 13.64 -20.45
CA ALA A 178 -6.10 12.28 -20.13
C ALA A 178 -7.17 11.48 -19.35
N VAL A 179 -8.10 12.16 -18.68
CA VAL A 179 -9.13 11.51 -17.84
C VAL A 179 -9.96 10.48 -18.62
N PRO A 180 -10.50 10.76 -19.82
CA PRO A 180 -11.26 9.77 -20.59
C PRO A 180 -10.42 8.55 -21.00
N LEU A 181 -9.13 8.76 -21.32
CA LEU A 181 -8.21 7.69 -21.70
C LEU A 181 -7.89 6.79 -20.52
N MET A 182 -7.66 7.37 -19.34
CA MET A 182 -7.47 6.62 -18.09
C MET A 182 -8.71 5.79 -17.75
N ALA A 183 -9.90 6.37 -17.88
CA ALA A 183 -11.16 5.68 -17.62
C ALA A 183 -11.41 4.52 -18.60
N GLN A 184 -11.11 4.71 -19.88
CA GLN A 184 -11.18 3.62 -20.86
C GLN A 184 -10.20 2.50 -20.50
N ARG A 185 -8.95 2.85 -20.19
CA ARG A 185 -7.93 1.87 -19.83
C ARG A 185 -8.29 1.08 -18.57
N ALA A 186 -8.85 1.75 -17.56
CA ALA A 186 -9.31 1.10 -16.33
C ALA A 186 -10.39 0.05 -16.61
N ARG A 187 -11.36 0.35 -17.48
CA ARG A 187 -12.42 -0.61 -17.87
C ARG A 187 -11.87 -1.81 -18.63
N GLU A 188 -10.95 -1.59 -19.58
CA GLU A 188 -10.30 -2.68 -20.33
C GLU A 188 -9.51 -3.61 -19.42
N LEU A 189 -8.76 -3.04 -18.46
CA LEU A 189 -8.00 -3.82 -17.49
C LEU A 189 -8.90 -4.51 -16.48
N ALA A 190 -9.95 -3.87 -15.97
CA ALA A 190 -10.88 -4.51 -15.05
C ALA A 190 -11.56 -5.74 -15.67
N GLY A 191 -11.83 -5.73 -16.98
CA GLY A 191 -12.42 -6.87 -17.68
C GLY A 191 -11.47 -8.06 -17.94
N SER A 192 -10.15 -7.89 -17.78
CA SER A 192 -9.17 -8.91 -18.21
C SER A 192 -8.02 -9.17 -17.22
N ARG A 193 -7.76 -8.24 -16.29
CA ARG A 193 -6.59 -8.15 -15.42
C ARG A 193 -6.95 -7.52 -14.07
N LEU A 194 -8.06 -7.96 -13.48
CA LEU A 194 -8.47 -7.57 -12.13
C LEU A 194 -7.70 -8.38 -11.07
N VAL A 195 -7.24 -7.71 -10.02
CA VAL A 195 -6.53 -8.28 -8.87
C VAL A 195 -7.21 -7.78 -7.59
N SER A 196 -7.99 -8.62 -6.92
CA SER A 196 -8.76 -8.23 -5.73
C SER A 196 -8.58 -9.15 -4.52
N THR A 197 -7.78 -10.21 -4.67
CA THR A 197 -7.46 -11.14 -3.56
C THR A 197 -5.96 -11.23 -3.32
N ALA A 198 -5.58 -11.61 -2.10
CA ALA A 198 -4.19 -11.89 -1.74
C ALA A 198 -3.54 -12.90 -2.70
N GLY A 199 -4.26 -13.97 -3.06
CA GLY A 199 -3.77 -14.99 -4.00
C GLY A 199 -3.45 -14.41 -5.38
N GLN A 200 -4.34 -13.56 -5.90
CA GLN A 200 -4.14 -12.89 -7.19
C GLN A 200 -2.97 -11.89 -7.13
N LEU A 201 -2.81 -11.17 -6.02
CA LEU A 201 -1.66 -10.28 -5.81
C LEU A 201 -0.35 -11.07 -5.83
N LEU A 202 -0.29 -12.19 -5.11
CA LEU A 202 0.89 -13.06 -5.09
C LEU A 202 1.20 -13.62 -6.50
N ASP A 203 0.19 -14.02 -7.26
CA ASP A 203 0.35 -14.45 -8.65
C ASP A 203 0.87 -13.31 -9.55
N TYR A 204 0.34 -12.11 -9.38
CA TYR A 204 0.76 -10.92 -10.12
C TYR A 204 2.24 -10.59 -9.85
N VAL A 205 2.65 -10.59 -8.58
CA VAL A 205 4.04 -10.28 -8.18
C VAL A 205 5.01 -11.35 -8.67
N ARG A 206 4.65 -12.64 -8.59
CA ARG A 206 5.48 -13.74 -9.11
C ARG A 206 5.76 -13.63 -10.61
N ARG A 207 4.82 -13.09 -11.38
CA ARG A 207 4.94 -12.93 -12.85
C ARG A 207 5.63 -11.64 -13.25
N THR A 208 5.89 -10.74 -12.30
CA THR A 208 6.49 -9.43 -12.55
C THR A 208 8.01 -9.49 -12.42
N GLU A 209 8.73 -9.00 -13.43
CA GLU A 209 10.18 -8.79 -13.37
C GLU A 209 10.54 -7.80 -12.24
N GLY A 210 11.49 -8.16 -11.37
CA GLY A 210 11.91 -7.33 -10.22
C GLY A 210 11.26 -7.69 -8.87
N GLY A 211 10.26 -8.58 -8.88
CA GLY A 211 9.76 -9.30 -7.71
C GLY A 211 9.10 -8.45 -6.62
N GLY A 212 8.60 -7.25 -6.93
CA GLY A 212 7.75 -6.49 -6.00
C GLY A 212 7.85 -4.97 -6.10
N SER A 213 8.99 -4.39 -6.44
CA SER A 213 9.09 -2.93 -6.65
C SER A 213 9.22 -2.56 -8.12
N ARG A 214 8.32 -1.70 -8.59
CA ARG A 214 8.23 -1.25 -9.99
C ARG A 214 8.38 0.26 -10.17
N VAL A 215 8.68 0.96 -9.07
CA VAL A 215 8.81 2.43 -9.04
C VAL A 215 9.99 2.87 -9.89
N ASN A 216 9.75 3.78 -10.83
CA ASN A 216 10.80 4.29 -11.69
C ASN A 216 11.79 5.20 -10.92
N ARG A 217 13.01 5.33 -11.44
CA ARG A 217 14.09 6.10 -10.80
C ARG A 217 13.76 7.57 -10.56
N ARG A 218 12.95 8.20 -11.43
CA ARG A 218 12.59 9.63 -11.29
C ARG A 218 11.72 9.83 -10.06
N ILE A 219 10.71 8.98 -9.90
CA ILE A 219 9.79 9.02 -8.75
C ILE A 219 10.54 8.63 -7.48
N GLN A 220 11.39 7.61 -7.54
CA GLN A 220 12.22 7.24 -6.38
C GLN A 220 13.07 8.42 -5.88
N ARG A 221 13.75 9.14 -6.79
CA ARG A 221 14.53 10.34 -6.41
C ARG A 221 13.68 11.48 -5.86
N ALA A 222 12.41 11.57 -6.25
CA ALA A 222 11.49 12.57 -5.68
C ALA A 222 11.13 12.19 -4.25
N VAL A 223 10.81 10.91 -4.01
CA VAL A 223 10.52 10.37 -2.68
C VAL A 223 11.73 10.51 -1.75
N ASP A 224 12.92 10.10 -2.20
CA ASP A 224 14.14 10.19 -1.38
C ASP A 224 14.47 11.65 -1.00
N ARG A 225 14.26 12.61 -1.92
CA ARG A 225 14.42 14.04 -1.62
C ARG A 225 13.36 14.52 -0.64
N GLY A 226 12.11 14.11 -0.81
CA GLY A 226 11.01 14.53 0.06
C GLY A 226 11.17 14.06 1.51
N PHE A 227 11.78 12.89 1.74
CA PHE A 227 12.17 12.51 3.09
C PHE A 227 13.38 13.30 3.60
N ALA A 228 14.37 13.54 2.76
CA ALA A 228 15.59 14.26 3.16
C ALA A 228 15.34 15.73 3.51
N ASP A 229 14.36 16.38 2.88
CA ASP A 229 14.00 17.79 3.14
C ASP A 229 12.81 17.95 4.10
N GLY A 230 12.23 16.84 4.58
CA GLY A 230 11.13 16.83 5.53
C GLY A 230 9.75 17.11 4.94
N THR A 231 9.60 17.18 3.61
CA THR A 231 8.30 17.40 2.97
C THR A 231 7.39 16.16 2.97
N LEU A 232 7.93 14.97 3.27
CA LEU A 232 7.21 13.68 3.36
C LEU A 232 7.25 13.02 4.75
N LEU A 233 7.67 13.75 5.81
CA LEU A 233 7.76 13.24 7.20
C LEU A 233 6.43 13.34 7.97
#